data_AF-A0A166YQG6-F1
#
_entry.id   AF-A0A166YQG6-F1
#
_cell.length_a   1.000
_cell.length_b   1.000
_cell.length_c   1.000
_cell.angle_alpha   90.00
_cell.angle_beta   90.00
_cell.angle_gamma   90.00
#
_symmetry.space_group_name_H-M   'P 1'
#
loop_
_entity.id
_entity.type
_entity.pdbx_description
1 polymer ?
#
loop_
_entity_poly.entity_id
_entity_poly.type
_entity_poly.pdbx_seq_one_letter_code
_entity_poly.pdbx_strand_id
1 'polypeptide(L)'
;MRRERRQGDIVYVVFTTVLVYFLFKITLIFSIVLDRKNRCLSSIWESTNAYFNPYWTFLILAILSCVWFFYSSLKLKLQFGKTTYLLIVVGLTFYYFWFKGFYGLWLFLQYEQQQISQKMFFEKTGEPERLNLYGVHLDKNRRCIQ
;
A
#
# COMPACT_ATOMS: atom_id res chain seq x y z
N MET A 1 3.22 -12.41 -34.80
CA MET A 1 2.58 -13.45 -33.95
C MET A 1 3.29 -13.74 -32.61
N ARG A 2 4.44 -14.43 -32.51
CA ARG A 2 5.05 -14.79 -31.19
C ARG A 2 5.59 -13.61 -30.38
N ARG A 3 6.06 -12.55 -31.04
CA ARG A 3 6.54 -11.29 -30.42
C ARG A 3 5.39 -10.40 -29.92
N GLU A 4 4.35 -10.21 -30.74
CA GLU A 4 3.16 -9.41 -30.36
C GLU A 4 2.40 -10.01 -29.18
N ARG A 5 2.22 -11.34 -29.16
CA ARG A 5 1.53 -12.02 -28.05
C ARG A 5 2.25 -11.79 -26.70
N ARG A 6 3.60 -11.79 -26.71
CA ARG A 6 4.44 -11.55 -25.52
C ARG A 6 4.50 -10.10 -25.07
N GLN A 7 4.45 -9.14 -26.01
CA GLN A 7 4.32 -7.72 -25.64
C GLN A 7 2.96 -7.45 -25.00
N GLY A 8 1.89 -8.08 -25.51
CA GLY A 8 0.57 -8.06 -24.88
C GLY A 8 0.60 -8.55 -23.44
N ASP A 9 1.28 -9.67 -23.17
CA ASP A 9 1.38 -10.22 -21.81
C ASP A 9 2.06 -9.25 -20.82
N ILE A 10 3.14 -8.57 -21.22
CA ILE A 10 3.83 -7.59 -20.36
C ILE A 10 2.94 -6.39 -20.08
N VAL A 11 2.34 -5.83 -21.13
CA VAL A 11 1.46 -4.66 -21.01
C VAL A 11 0.27 -5.00 -20.12
N TYR A 12 -0.29 -6.21 -20.26
CA TYR A 12 -1.36 -6.69 -19.42
C TYR A 12 -0.94 -6.78 -17.95
N VAL A 13 0.23 -7.33 -17.65
CA VAL A 13 0.74 -7.45 -16.28
C VAL A 13 0.99 -6.08 -15.66
N VAL A 14 1.67 -5.18 -16.38
CA VAL A 14 1.92 -3.81 -15.91
C VAL A 14 0.60 -3.08 -15.68
N PHE A 15 -0.32 -3.16 -16.64
CA PHE A 15 -1.64 -2.52 -16.55
C PHE A 15 -2.44 -3.03 -15.36
N THR A 16 -2.46 -4.35 -15.14
CA THR A 16 -3.16 -4.96 -14.00
C THR A 16 -2.56 -4.50 -12.67
N THR A 17 -1.23 -4.47 -12.54
CA THR A 17 -0.55 -3.97 -11.34
C THR A 17 -0.91 -2.51 -11.04
N VAL A 18 -0.87 -1.65 -12.06
CA VAL A 18 -1.22 -0.22 -11.91
C VAL A 18 -2.70 -0.06 -11.56
N LEU A 19 -3.59 -0.85 -12.16
CA LEU A 19 -5.02 -0.83 -11.87
C LEU A 19 -5.28 -1.21 -10.40
N VAL A 20 -4.65 -2.27 -9.89
CA VAL A 20 -4.79 -2.67 -8.47
C VAL A 20 -4.31 -1.56 -7.53
N TYR A 21 -3.17 -0.93 -7.84
CA TYR A 21 -2.68 0.22 -7.07
C TYR A 21 -3.67 1.39 -7.07
N PHE A 22 -4.25 1.70 -8.23
CA PHE A 22 -5.21 2.78 -8.38
C PHE A 22 -6.51 2.49 -7.61
N LEU A 23 -7.02 1.25 -7.69
CA LEU A 23 -8.18 0.81 -6.91
C LEU A 23 -7.94 0.90 -5.41
N PHE A 24 -6.75 0.51 -4.95
CA PHE A 24 -6.34 0.68 -3.54
C PHE A 24 -6.41 2.16 -3.13
N LYS A 25 -5.80 3.05 -3.92
CA LYS A 25 -5.79 4.50 -3.65
C LYS A 25 -7.20 5.10 -3.62
N ILE A 26 -8.03 4.75 -4.61
CA ILE A 26 -9.43 5.18 -4.67
C ILE A 26 -10.17 4.73 -3.42
N THR A 27 -10.06 3.45 -3.05
CA THR A 27 -10.76 2.90 -1.88
C THR A 27 -10.34 3.59 -0.59
N LEU A 28 -9.05 3.91 -0.47
CA LEU A 28 -8.50 4.65 0.68
C LEU A 28 -9.04 6.08 0.74
N ILE A 29 -9.05 6.80 -0.37
CA ILE A 29 -9.60 8.16 -0.45
C ILE A 29 -11.10 8.13 -0.13
N PHE A 30 -11.85 7.19 -0.71
CA PHE A 30 -13.27 7.04 -0.42
C PHE A 30 -13.51 6.77 1.06
N SER A 31 -12.72 5.90 1.69
CA SER A 31 -12.85 5.61 3.11
C SER A 31 -12.64 6.87 3.96
N ILE A 32 -11.61 7.67 3.65
CA ILE A 32 -11.35 8.94 4.36
C ILE A 32 -12.47 9.96 4.13
N VAL A 33 -13.00 10.07 2.91
CA VAL A 33 -14.05 11.05 2.56
C VAL A 33 -15.41 10.67 3.13
N LEU A 34 -15.76 9.37 3.11
CA LEU A 34 -16.99 8.84 3.69
C LEU A 34 -16.99 8.96 5.22
N ASP A 35 -15.81 8.95 5.85
CA ASP A 35 -15.66 9.06 7.30
C ASP A 35 -15.76 10.50 7.84
N ARG A 36 -16.62 11.33 7.25
CA ARG A 36 -16.98 12.65 7.78
C ARG A 36 -17.70 12.60 9.14
N LYS A 37 -17.99 11.41 9.69
CA LYS A 37 -18.78 11.19 10.91
C LYS A 37 -17.95 10.78 12.14
N ASN A 38 -16.65 11.07 12.18
CA ASN A 38 -15.75 10.77 13.33
C ASN A 38 -15.57 9.27 13.64
N ARG A 39 -15.77 8.36 12.67
CA ARG A 39 -15.29 6.98 12.86
C ARG A 39 -13.79 6.94 12.54
N CYS A 40 -13.15 5.87 12.97
CA CYS A 40 -11.72 5.67 12.77
C CYS A 40 -11.49 4.87 11.50
N LEU A 41 -10.42 5.14 10.75
CA LEU A 41 -10.11 4.42 9.51
C LEU A 41 -9.92 2.91 9.77
N SER A 42 -9.35 2.55 10.92
CA SER A 42 -9.22 1.21 11.50
C SER A 42 -10.55 0.50 11.68
N SER A 43 -11.65 1.21 11.94
CA SER A 43 -12.98 0.60 12.01
C SER A 43 -13.50 0.13 10.65
N ILE A 44 -13.01 0.70 9.55
CA ILE A 44 -13.40 0.35 8.17
C ILE A 44 -12.40 -0.63 7.59
N TRP A 45 -11.11 -0.35 7.76
CA TRP A 45 -10.01 -1.08 7.14
C TRP A 45 -9.57 -2.30 7.95
N GLU A 46 -9.82 -2.32 9.27
CA GLU A 46 -9.40 -3.41 10.15
C GLU A 46 -10.56 -4.01 10.97
N SER A 47 -11.80 -3.78 10.54
CA SER A 47 -12.99 -4.32 11.19
C SER A 47 -12.88 -5.83 11.40
N THR A 48 -12.85 -6.25 12.67
CA THR A 48 -12.89 -7.66 13.09
C THR A 48 -14.22 -8.35 12.77
N ASN A 49 -15.29 -7.57 12.52
CA ASN A 49 -16.62 -8.09 12.22
C ASN A 49 -16.86 -8.32 10.71
N ALA A 50 -15.94 -7.87 9.85
CA ALA A 50 -16.04 -8.07 8.41
C ALA A 50 -15.28 -9.34 8.00
N TYR A 51 -15.94 -10.22 7.25
CA TYR A 51 -15.32 -11.42 6.66
C TYR A 51 -14.14 -11.06 5.73
N PHE A 52 -14.19 -9.87 5.12
CA PHE A 52 -13.10 -9.31 4.32
C PHE A 52 -12.60 -8.01 4.96
N ASN A 53 -11.37 -8.07 5.47
CA ASN A 53 -10.63 -6.90 5.94
C ASN A 53 -9.97 -6.21 4.71
N PRO A 54 -10.31 -4.94 4.40
CA PRO A 54 -9.79 -4.24 3.24
C PRO A 54 -8.25 -4.15 3.22
N TYR A 55 -7.63 -3.88 4.37
CA TYR A 55 -6.17 -3.80 4.46
C TYR A 55 -5.51 -5.11 4.02
N TRP A 56 -5.90 -6.24 4.64
CA TRP A 56 -5.35 -7.56 4.31
C TRP A 56 -5.67 -7.98 2.88
N THR A 57 -6.86 -7.66 2.39
CA THR A 57 -7.29 -7.99 1.02
C THR A 57 -6.38 -7.29 0.00
N PHE A 58 -6.17 -5.98 0.14
CA PHE A 58 -5.29 -5.24 -0.76
C PHE A 58 -3.82 -5.63 -0.59
N LEU A 59 -3.38 -5.97 0.62
CA LEU A 59 -2.01 -6.44 0.86
C LEU A 59 -1.73 -7.76 0.15
N ILE A 60 -2.64 -8.74 0.28
CA ILE A 60 -2.52 -10.04 -0.40
C ILE A 60 -2.53 -9.84 -1.92
N LEU A 61 -3.44 -9.01 -2.45
CA LEU A 61 -3.48 -8.69 -3.89
C LEU A 61 -2.18 -8.02 -4.37
N ALA A 62 -1.60 -7.12 -3.58
CA ALA A 62 -0.32 -6.50 -3.91
C ALA A 62 0.84 -7.51 -3.92
N ILE A 63 0.87 -8.45 -2.97
CA ILE A 63 1.87 -9.53 -2.93
C ILE A 63 1.72 -10.45 -4.15
N LEU A 64 0.50 -10.89 -4.47
CA LEU A 64 0.24 -11.74 -5.62
C LEU A 64 0.61 -11.03 -6.94
N SER A 65 0.25 -9.75 -7.07
CA SER A 65 0.66 -8.90 -8.20
C SER A 65 2.19 -8.81 -8.31
N CYS A 66 2.88 -8.60 -7.18
CA CYS A 66 4.34 -8.54 -7.12
C CYS A 66 4.99 -9.84 -7.60
N VAL A 67 4.56 -10.98 -7.05
CA VAL A 67 5.05 -12.31 -7.45
C VAL A 67 4.81 -12.55 -8.93
N TRP A 68 3.60 -12.22 -9.42
CA TRP A 68 3.24 -12.38 -10.82
C TRP A 68 4.08 -11.50 -11.76
N PHE A 69 4.33 -10.24 -11.37
CA PHE A 69 5.16 -9.28 -12.11
C PHE A 69 6.61 -9.77 -12.23
N PHE A 70 7.22 -10.17 -11.12
CA PHE A 70 8.61 -10.65 -11.13
C PHE A 70 8.75 -12.00 -11.81
N TYR A 71 7.80 -12.92 -11.62
CA TYR A 71 7.77 -14.19 -12.35
C TYR A 71 7.72 -13.96 -13.87
N SER A 72 6.82 -13.09 -14.32
CA SER A 72 6.70 -12.71 -15.74
C SER A 72 7.99 -12.05 -16.26
N SER A 73 8.56 -11.12 -15.50
CA SER A 73 9.80 -10.41 -15.84
C SER A 73 11.01 -11.35 -15.92
N LEU A 74 11.13 -12.32 -15.03
CA LEU A 74 12.20 -13.33 -15.06
C LEU A 74 12.07 -14.28 -16.26
N LYS A 75 10.86 -14.72 -16.58
CA LYS A 75 10.58 -15.52 -17.78
C LYS A 75 10.98 -14.79 -19.07
N LEU A 76 10.85 -13.46 -19.09
CA LEU A 76 11.25 -12.58 -20.20
C LEU A 76 12.75 -12.30 -20.27
N LYS A 77 13.45 -12.32 -19.11
CA LYS A 77 14.90 -12.10 -19.03
C LYS A 77 15.68 -13.11 -19.88
N LEU A 78 15.19 -14.35 -19.95
CA LEU A 78 15.72 -15.41 -20.82
C LEU A 78 15.67 -15.08 -22.32
N GLN A 79 14.94 -14.04 -22.76
CA GLN A 79 14.70 -13.78 -24.18
C GLN A 79 15.07 -12.38 -24.69
N PHE A 80 15.13 -11.34 -23.84
CA PHE A 80 15.33 -9.94 -24.28
C PHE A 80 16.39 -9.13 -23.51
N GLY A 81 17.16 -9.77 -22.63
CA GLY A 81 18.43 -9.24 -22.11
C GLY A 81 18.33 -7.89 -21.39
N LYS A 82 18.55 -6.78 -22.11
CA LYS A 82 18.77 -5.43 -21.54
C LYS A 82 17.50 -4.69 -21.13
N THR A 83 16.45 -4.69 -21.95
CA THR A 83 15.20 -3.94 -21.66
C THR A 83 14.46 -4.49 -20.43
N THR A 84 14.59 -5.79 -20.17
CA THR A 84 13.97 -6.45 -19.02
C THR A 84 14.58 -6.00 -17.69
N TYR A 85 15.87 -5.65 -17.65
CA TYR A 85 16.49 -5.14 -16.42
C TYR A 85 15.90 -3.79 -16.01
N LEU A 86 15.63 -2.90 -16.97
CA LEU A 86 14.97 -1.62 -16.67
C LEU A 86 13.58 -1.83 -16.08
N LEU A 87 12.79 -2.75 -16.63
CA LEU A 87 11.47 -3.10 -16.09
C LEU A 87 11.54 -3.66 -14.68
N ILE A 88 12.53 -4.52 -14.39
CA ILE A 88 12.74 -5.06 -13.05
C ILE A 88 13.11 -3.96 -12.05
N VAL A 89 14.02 -3.05 -12.42
CA VAL A 89 14.43 -1.94 -11.56
C VAL A 89 13.25 -1.01 -11.27
N VAL A 90 12.52 -0.60 -12.31
CA VAL A 90 11.32 0.25 -12.16
C VAL A 90 10.26 -0.44 -11.30
N GLY A 91 10.03 -1.74 -11.53
CA GLY A 91 9.12 -2.55 -10.73
C GLY A 91 9.53 -2.63 -9.26
N LEU A 92 10.81 -2.89 -8.97
CA LEU A 92 11.33 -2.91 -7.61
C LEU A 92 11.11 -1.58 -6.89
N THR A 93 11.43 -0.47 -7.54
CA THR A 93 11.19 0.87 -6.98
C THR A 93 9.71 1.10 -6.71
N PHE A 94 8.84 0.74 -7.67
CA PHE A 94 7.40 0.87 -7.51
C PHE A 94 6.86 0.07 -6.32
N TYR A 95 7.18 -1.23 -6.24
CA TYR A 95 6.73 -2.08 -5.14
C TYR A 95 7.33 -1.67 -3.80
N TYR A 96 8.57 -1.19 -3.77
CA TYR A 96 9.17 -0.64 -2.55
C TYR A 96 8.33 0.51 -1.99
N PHE A 97 8.00 1.51 -2.81
CA PHE A 97 7.16 2.62 -2.37
C PHE A 97 5.74 2.19 -2.01
N TRP A 98 5.19 1.21 -2.73
CA TRP A 98 3.84 0.71 -2.46
C TRP A 98 3.78 -0.03 -1.12
N PHE A 99 4.70 -0.95 -0.85
CA PHE A 99 4.80 -1.66 0.44
C PHE A 99 5.18 -0.74 1.58
N LYS A 100 6.04 0.27 1.36
CA LYS A 100 6.28 1.33 2.34
C LYS A 100 5.00 2.07 2.69
N GLY A 101 4.13 2.31 1.71
CA GLY A 101 2.79 2.87 1.91
C GLY A 101 1.88 1.96 2.74
N PHE A 102 1.83 0.65 2.47
CA PHE A 102 1.10 -0.32 3.29
C PHE A 102 1.60 -0.34 4.74
N TYR A 103 2.92 -0.33 4.94
CA TYR A 103 3.51 -0.30 6.27
C TYR A 103 3.13 0.97 7.05
N GLY A 104 3.16 2.13 6.39
CA GLY A 104 2.71 3.39 6.99
C GLY A 104 1.22 3.37 7.33
N LEU A 105 0.39 2.82 6.45
CA LEU A 105 -1.04 2.65 6.71
C LEU A 105 -1.27 1.70 7.90
N TRP A 106 -0.57 0.57 7.96
CA TRP A 106 -0.65 -0.37 9.07
C TRP A 106 -0.31 0.29 10.41
N LEU A 107 0.81 1.01 10.47
CA LEU A 107 1.20 1.78 11.66
C LEU A 107 0.12 2.80 12.06
N PHE A 108 -0.54 3.41 11.08
CA PHE A 108 -1.62 4.37 11.33
C PHE A 108 -2.87 3.69 11.90
N LEU A 109 -3.30 2.55 11.35
CA LEU A 109 -4.42 1.77 11.88
C LEU A 109 -4.14 1.29 13.32
N GLN A 110 -2.91 0.85 13.57
CA GLN A 110 -2.43 0.42 14.89
C GLN A 110 -2.39 1.56 15.92
N TYR A 111 -2.02 2.77 15.47
CA TYR A 111 -2.09 3.98 16.29
C TYR A 111 -3.54 4.31 16.67
N GLU A 112 -4.46 4.24 15.71
CA GLU A 112 -5.89 4.47 15.95
C GLU A 112 -6.49 3.45 16.94
N GLN A 113 -6.07 2.19 16.87
CA GLN A 113 -6.47 1.12 17.80
C GLN A 113 -5.76 1.18 19.16
N GLN A 114 -4.95 2.22 19.43
CA GLN A 114 -4.19 2.40 20.67
C GLN A 114 -3.16 1.28 20.96
N GLN A 115 -2.77 0.49 19.96
CA GLN A 115 -1.77 -0.57 20.14
C GLN A 115 -0.34 -0.01 20.18
N ILE A 116 -0.11 1.19 19.65
CA ILE A 116 1.22 1.81 19.55
C ILE A 116 1.17 3.27 20.05
N SER A 117 2.20 3.70 20.78
CA SER A 117 2.33 5.09 21.22
C SER A 117 2.71 6.03 20.08
N GLN A 118 2.28 7.28 20.15
CA GLN A 118 2.57 8.30 19.12
C GLN A 118 4.08 8.46 18.88
N LYS A 119 4.90 8.40 19.94
CA LYS A 119 6.37 8.47 19.81
C LYS A 119 6.93 7.33 18.96
N MET A 120 6.46 6.10 19.21
CA MET A 120 6.82 4.93 18.40
C MET A 120 6.33 5.03 16.95
N PHE A 121 5.18 5.67 16.70
CA PHE A 121 4.67 5.89 15.35
C PHE A 121 5.61 6.80 14.53
N PHE A 122 6.00 7.97 15.07
CA PHE A 122 6.87 8.92 14.37
C PHE A 122 8.32 8.45 14.23
N GLU A 123 8.81 7.71 15.23
CA GLU A 123 10.14 7.07 15.17
C GLU A 123 10.20 6.02 14.06
N LYS A 124 9.21 5.14 13.94
CA LYS A 124 9.16 4.08 12.92
C LYS A 124 8.84 4.57 11.52
N THR A 125 8.12 5.68 11.38
CA THR A 125 7.84 6.29 10.07
C THR A 125 9.00 7.14 9.55
N GLY A 126 10.04 7.36 10.37
CA GLY A 126 11.26 8.06 9.97
C GLY A 126 11.13 9.59 9.93
N GLU A 127 10.19 10.16 10.70
CA GLU A 127 10.00 11.61 10.82
C GLU A 127 10.05 12.09 12.28
N PRO A 128 11.22 11.98 12.95
CA PRO A 128 11.37 12.46 14.32
C PRO A 128 11.17 13.98 14.45
N GLU A 129 11.44 14.76 13.40
CA GLU A 129 11.23 16.21 13.40
C GLU A 129 9.74 16.61 13.39
N ARG A 130 8.86 15.78 12.79
CA ARG A 130 7.41 16.05 12.84
C ARG A 130 6.81 15.83 14.23
N LEU A 131 7.45 15.03 15.08
CA LEU A 131 7.06 14.87 16.47
C LEU A 131 7.15 16.20 17.24
N ASN A 132 8.15 17.04 16.95
CA ASN A 132 8.30 18.35 17.61
C ASN A 132 7.26 19.36 17.12
N LEU A 133 6.82 19.28 15.85
CA LEU A 133 5.81 20.15 15.28
C LEU A 133 4.38 19.79 15.74
N TYR A 134 4.10 18.50 15.91
CA TYR A 134 2.75 17.99 16.23
C TYR A 134 2.58 17.55 17.69
N GLY A 135 3.67 17.29 18.42
CA GLY A 135 3.65 16.76 19.79
C GLY A 135 3.17 17.73 20.87
N VAL A 136 3.23 19.05 20.63
CA VAL A 136 2.84 20.07 21.62
C VAL A 136 1.32 20.30 21.65
N HIS A 137 0.59 19.95 20.58
CA HIS A 137 -0.85 20.26 20.46
C HIS A 137 -1.80 19.06 20.44
N LEU A 138 -1.30 17.82 20.35
CA LEU A 138 -2.13 16.62 20.18
C LEU A 138 -2.45 15.85 21.47
N ASP A 139 -1.93 16.28 22.62
CA ASP A 139 -2.21 15.66 23.93
C ASP A 139 -3.65 15.88 24.42
N LYS A 140 -4.46 16.65 23.66
CA LYS A 140 -5.88 16.84 23.93
C LYS A 140 -6.70 16.65 22.64
N ASN A 141 -7.55 15.63 22.64
CA ASN A 141 -8.82 15.62 21.89
C ASN A 141 -8.89 15.30 20.38
N ARG A 142 -8.21 14.26 19.86
CA ARG A 142 -8.79 13.46 18.76
C ARG A 142 -8.46 11.98 18.89
N ARG A 143 -8.95 11.37 19.97
CA ARG A 143 -9.19 9.93 19.99
C ARG A 143 -10.48 9.70 19.21
N CYS A 144 -10.48 8.91 18.15
CA CYS A 144 -11.74 8.44 17.59
C CYS A 144 -12.54 7.78 18.71
N ILE A 145 -13.84 8.04 18.76
CA ILE A 145 -14.72 7.33 19.68
C ILE A 145 -14.95 5.96 19.04
N GLN A 146 -14.45 4.91 19.70
CA GLN A 146 -14.61 3.53 19.28
C GLN A 146 -16.00 3.01 19.69
#